data_AF-A0A5B7D402-F1
#
_entry.id   AF-A0A5B7D402-F1
#
_cell.length_a   1.000
_cell.length_b   1.000
_cell.length_c   1.000
_cell.angle_alpha   90.00
_cell.angle_beta   90.00
_cell.angle_gamma   90.00
#
_symmetry.space_group_name_H-M   'P 1'
#
loop_
_entity.id
_entity.type
_entity.pdbx_description
1 polymer ?
#
loop_
_entity_poly.entity_id
_entity_poly.type
_entity_poly.pdbx_seq_one_letter_code
_entity_poly.pdbx_strand_id
1 'polypeptide(L)'
;MTNAAILAHQLTQARNELNNLRKTIRGLQAEHRKDVCQLKEMMARTHMLPPTPQSPLQPANVPPAGPCRDWEAIGHIRSWFHTKNGTPRQGSVSSLTRGVLRLAPHTFTNPHHALQGLQDFSHVW
;
A
#
# COMPACT_ATOMS: atom_id res chain seq x y z
N MET A 1 49.50 30.84 21.94
CA MET A 1 49.11 29.73 21.05
C MET A 1 48.66 30.33 19.72
N THR A 2 49.20 29.89 18.58
CA THR A 2 48.95 30.53 17.27
C THR A 2 47.55 30.17 16.75
N ASN A 3 46.85 31.11 16.11
CA ASN A 3 45.50 30.91 15.54
C ASN A 3 45.42 29.68 14.61
N ALA A 4 46.51 29.36 13.91
CA ALA A 4 46.62 28.17 13.07
C ALA A 4 46.43 26.85 13.86
N ALA A 5 46.96 26.76 15.08
CA ALA A 5 46.83 25.57 15.92
C ALA A 5 45.39 25.37 16.41
N ILE A 6 44.68 26.46 16.73
CA ILE A 6 43.27 26.44 17.15
C ILE A 6 42.39 25.95 16.00
N LEU A 7 42.58 26.49 14.79
CA LEU A 7 41.83 26.09 13.60
C LEU A 7 42.07 24.62 13.24
N ALA A 8 43.32 24.14 13.34
CA ALA A 8 43.64 22.74 13.10
C ALA A 8 42.96 21.80 14.11
N HIS A 9 42.87 22.22 15.39
CA HIS A 9 42.16 21.48 16.42
C HIS A 9 40.65 21.42 16.16
N GLN A 10 40.02 22.55 15.82
CA GLN A 10 38.60 22.61 15.47
C GLN A 10 38.25 21.75 14.25
N LEU A 11 39.10 21.77 13.21
CA LEU A 11 38.93 20.95 12.03
C LEU A 11 39.00 19.44 12.37
N THR A 12 39.89 19.07 13.29
CA THR A 12 40.02 17.69 13.77
C THR A 12 38.78 17.28 14.57
N GLN A 13 38.30 18.15 15.45
CA GLN A 13 37.08 17.93 16.22
C GLN A 13 35.86 17.75 15.30
N ALA A 14 35.67 18.64 14.32
CA ALA A 14 34.57 18.55 13.36
C ALA A 14 34.61 17.26 12.53
N ARG A 15 35.82 16.79 12.13
CA ARG A 15 35.98 15.50 11.44
C ARG A 15 35.58 14.32 12.31
N ASN A 16 35.94 14.36 13.59
CA ASN A 16 35.57 13.33 14.55
C ASN A 16 34.06 13.31 14.79
N GLU A 17 33.43 14.48 14.94
CA GLU A 17 31.98 14.61 15.06
C GLU A 17 31.25 14.08 13.81
N LEU A 18 31.69 14.45 12.61
CA LEU A 18 31.13 13.90 11.36
C LEU A 18 31.26 12.38 11.30
N ASN A 19 32.40 11.83 11.72
CA ASN A 19 32.58 10.39 11.78
C ASN A 19 31.66 9.72 12.81
N ASN A 20 31.46 10.35 13.96
CA ASN A 20 30.51 9.87 14.98
C ASN A 20 29.08 9.90 14.45
N LEU A 21 28.64 11.00 13.84
CA LEU A 21 27.31 11.12 13.24
C LEU A 21 27.07 10.04 12.17
N ARG A 22 28.05 9.79 11.29
CA ARG A 22 27.96 8.71 10.30
C ARG A 22 27.84 7.32 10.93
N LYS A 23 28.47 7.08 12.08
CA LYS A 23 28.32 5.81 12.82
C LYS A 23 26.92 5.71 13.41
N THR A 24 26.43 6.77 14.04
CA THR A 24 25.07 6.83 14.61
C THR A 24 24.00 6.58 13.54
N ILE A 25 24.09 7.24 12.40
CA ILE A 25 23.14 7.05 11.28
C ILE A 25 23.13 5.60 10.80
N ARG A 26 24.31 4.99 10.64
CA ARG A 26 24.41 3.57 10.25
C ARG A 26 23.81 2.63 11.30
N GLY A 27 24.03 2.93 12.59
CA GLY A 27 23.39 2.20 13.69
C GLY A 27 21.87 2.27 13.61
N LEU A 28 21.31 3.48 13.49
CA LEU A 28 19.87 3.70 13.38
C LEU A 28 19.26 3.01 12.15
N GLN A 29 19.96 3.01 11.01
CA GLN A 29 19.50 2.30 9.82
C GLN A 29 19.45 0.77 10.03
N ALA A 30 20.42 0.21 10.75
CA ALA A 30 20.44 -1.21 11.07
C ALA A 30 19.33 -1.58 12.05
N GLU A 31 19.09 -0.75 13.07
CA GLU A 31 17.99 -0.90 14.03
C GLU A 31 16.63 -0.84 13.33
N HIS A 32 16.40 0.19 12.50
CA HIS A 32 15.17 0.31 11.73
C HIS A 32 14.90 -0.91 10.84
N ARG A 33 15.95 -1.43 10.17
CA ARG A 33 15.82 -2.66 9.36
C ARG A 33 15.41 -3.86 10.22
N LYS A 34 15.97 -3.98 11.41
CA LYS A 34 15.63 -5.04 12.37
C LYS A 34 14.17 -4.93 12.81
N ASP A 35 13.72 -3.73 13.16
CA ASP A 35 12.34 -3.48 13.59
C ASP A 35 11.33 -3.81 12.49
N VAL A 36 11.61 -3.41 11.25
CA VAL A 36 10.77 -3.75 10.09
C VAL A 36 10.70 -5.26 9.86
N CYS A 37 11.82 -5.97 10.01
CA CYS A 37 11.82 -7.44 9.94
C CYS A 37 10.97 -8.05 11.07
N GLN A 38 11.13 -7.58 12.30
CA GLN A 38 10.36 -8.05 13.44
C GLN A 38 8.85 -7.81 13.28
N LEU A 39 8.45 -6.64 12.78
CA LEU A 39 7.05 -6.33 12.49
C LEU A 39 6.47 -7.28 11.43
N LYS A 40 7.23 -7.56 10.37
CA LYS A 40 6.82 -8.53 9.34
C LYS A 40 6.60 -9.93 9.93
N GLU A 41 7.50 -10.38 10.80
CA GLU A 41 7.36 -11.67 11.49
C GLU A 41 6.14 -11.71 12.42
N MET A 42 5.90 -10.65 13.18
CA MET A 42 4.74 -10.55 14.07
C MET A 42 3.43 -10.62 13.29
N MET A 43 3.31 -9.88 12.19
CA MET A 43 2.12 -9.94 11.33
C MET A 43 1.93 -11.34 10.75
N ALA A 44 3.00 -12.00 10.31
CA ALA A 44 2.93 -13.37 9.80
C ALA A 44 2.39 -14.36 10.85
N ARG A 45 2.75 -14.18 12.14
CA ARG A 45 2.21 -15.01 13.23
C ARG A 45 0.73 -14.72 13.52
N THR A 46 0.31 -13.45 13.47
CA THR A 46 -1.09 -13.06 13.71
C THR A 46 -2.04 -13.59 12.63
N HIS A 47 -1.60 -13.66 11.38
CA HIS A 47 -2.40 -14.19 10.27
C HIS A 47 -2.46 -15.73 10.20
N MET A 48 -1.90 -16.46 11.18
CA MET A 48 -1.86 -17.93 11.22
C MET A 48 -2.68 -18.53 12.38
N LEU A 49 -3.83 -17.94 12.73
CA LEU A 49 -4.82 -18.66 13.55
C LEU A 49 -5.56 -19.70 12.67
N PRO A 50 -5.72 -20.96 13.10
CA PRO A 50 -6.38 -22.00 12.32
C PRO A 50 -7.88 -21.71 12.10
N PRO A 51 -8.50 -22.29 11.06
CA PRO A 51 -9.94 -22.14 10.83
C PRO A 51 -10.72 -22.70 12.01
N THR A 52 -11.69 -21.92 12.46
CA THR A 52 -12.61 -22.21 13.57
C THR A 52 -13.28 -23.59 13.37
N PRO A 53 -13.36 -24.45 14.40
CA PRO A 53 -14.04 -25.74 14.29
C PRO A 53 -15.54 -25.53 14.03
N GLN A 54 -16.02 -26.15 12.96
CA GLN A 54 -17.40 -26.10 12.48
C GLN A 54 -18.36 -26.78 13.46
N SER A 55 -19.52 -26.15 13.73
CA SER A 55 -20.66 -26.81 14.37
C SER A 55 -21.23 -27.92 13.47
N PRO A 56 -21.70 -29.05 14.03
CA PRO A 56 -22.12 -30.21 13.27
C PRO A 56 -23.54 -30.06 12.71
N LEU A 57 -23.75 -30.70 11.55
CA LEU A 57 -24.99 -31.00 10.81
C LEU A 57 -25.17 -30.26 9.48
N GLN A 58 -24.42 -30.66 8.44
CA GLN A 58 -24.93 -30.65 7.06
C GLN A 58 -24.49 -31.93 6.31
N PRO A 59 -25.39 -32.57 5.55
CA PRO A 59 -25.16 -33.87 4.93
C PRO A 59 -24.18 -33.81 3.75
N ALA A 60 -23.35 -34.84 3.65
CA ALA A 60 -22.33 -35.07 2.65
C ALA A 60 -22.91 -35.22 1.23
N ASN A 61 -22.51 -34.34 0.31
CA ASN A 61 -22.15 -34.63 -1.10
C ASN A 61 -22.14 -33.35 -1.95
N VAL A 62 -21.16 -32.46 -1.72
CA VAL A 62 -20.73 -31.51 -2.75
C VAL A 62 -19.20 -31.61 -2.82
N PRO A 63 -18.60 -31.98 -3.98
CA PRO A 63 -17.14 -31.92 -4.11
C PRO A 63 -16.68 -30.49 -3.81
N PRO A 64 -15.53 -30.29 -3.15
CA PRO A 64 -15.08 -28.96 -2.76
C PRO A 64 -14.82 -28.17 -4.04
N ALA A 65 -15.75 -27.31 -4.42
CA ALA A 65 -15.46 -26.20 -5.29
C ALA A 65 -14.23 -25.52 -4.68
N GLY A 66 -13.10 -25.53 -5.39
CA GLY A 66 -11.91 -24.78 -4.97
C GLY A 66 -12.35 -23.36 -4.56
N PRO A 67 -11.68 -22.74 -3.56
CA PRO A 67 -12.23 -21.58 -2.87
C PRO A 67 -12.75 -20.58 -3.88
N CYS A 68 -14.08 -20.45 -3.94
CA CYS A 68 -14.74 -19.41 -4.69
C CYS A 68 -14.21 -18.12 -4.07
N ARG A 69 -13.28 -17.46 -4.76
CA ARG A 69 -12.75 -16.19 -4.27
C ARG A 69 -13.91 -15.21 -4.31
N ASP A 70 -14.41 -14.86 -3.15
CA ASP A 70 -15.41 -13.82 -3.02
C ASP A 70 -14.79 -12.51 -3.51
N TRP A 71 -15.39 -11.93 -4.55
CA TRP A 71 -14.96 -10.64 -5.09
C TRP A 71 -15.66 -9.53 -4.32
N GLU A 72 -14.87 -8.64 -3.72
CA GLU A 72 -15.39 -7.44 -3.08
C GLU A 72 -15.32 -6.25 -4.04
N ALA A 73 -16.41 -5.47 -4.10
CA ALA A 73 -16.46 -4.30 -4.96
C ALA A 73 -15.60 -3.16 -4.37
N ILE A 74 -14.63 -2.68 -5.15
CA ILE A 74 -13.72 -1.59 -4.73
C ILE A 74 -14.33 -0.18 -4.85
N GLY A 75 -15.54 -0.06 -5.41
CA GLY A 75 -16.16 1.22 -5.70
C GLY A 75 -17.37 1.13 -6.62
N HIS A 76 -17.83 2.29 -7.10
CA HIS A 76 -18.96 2.42 -8.02
C HIS A 76 -18.68 3.44 -9.12
N ILE A 77 -19.22 3.19 -10.32
CA ILE A 77 -19.16 4.11 -11.45
C ILE A 77 -20.52 4.80 -11.61
N ARG A 78 -20.50 6.13 -11.70
CA ARG A 78 -21.64 6.93 -12.11
C ARG A 78 -21.47 7.35 -13.57
N SER A 79 -22.49 7.09 -14.38
CA SER A 79 -22.57 7.51 -15.78
C SER A 79 -23.89 8.24 -16.05
N TRP A 80 -24.10 8.68 -17.29
CA TRP A 80 -25.36 9.28 -17.76
C TRP A 80 -26.42 8.23 -18.11
N PHE A 81 -26.03 6.96 -18.19
CA PHE A 81 -26.88 5.89 -18.68
C PHE A 81 -27.51 5.15 -17.49
N HIS A 82 -28.74 5.51 -17.16
CA HIS A 82 -29.47 4.94 -16.02
C HIS A 82 -30.00 3.53 -16.30
N THR A 83 -30.15 3.15 -17.56
CA THR A 83 -30.71 1.87 -17.98
C THR A 83 -29.83 1.22 -19.05
N LYS A 84 -29.82 -0.11 -19.10
CA LYS A 84 -29.03 -0.89 -20.06
C LYS A 84 -29.31 -0.50 -21.51
N ASN A 85 -30.57 -0.23 -21.84
CA ASN A 85 -30.99 0.13 -23.21
C ASN A 85 -30.57 1.56 -23.61
N GLY A 86 -30.26 2.42 -22.63
CA GLY A 86 -29.75 3.77 -22.89
C GLY A 86 -28.23 3.82 -23.10
N THR A 87 -27.49 2.76 -22.75
CA THR A 87 -26.04 2.73 -22.86
C THR A 87 -25.62 2.48 -24.31
N PRO A 88 -24.75 3.32 -24.90
CA PRO A 88 -24.25 3.10 -26.25
C PRO A 88 -23.48 1.78 -26.34
N ARG A 89 -23.59 1.11 -27.48
CA ARG A 89 -22.87 -0.17 -27.72
C ARG A 89 -21.35 0.00 -27.76
N GLN A 90 -20.88 1.23 -28.01
CA GLN A 90 -19.47 1.59 -27.99
C GLN A 90 -19.31 2.91 -27.22
N GLY A 91 -18.47 2.91 -26.19
CA GLY A 91 -18.28 4.08 -25.31
C GLY A 91 -17.68 5.30 -26.03
N SER A 92 -16.90 5.09 -27.08
CA SER A 92 -16.26 6.17 -27.86
C SER A 92 -17.23 7.00 -28.69
N VAL A 93 -18.45 6.51 -28.95
CA VAL A 93 -19.45 7.21 -29.79
C VAL A 93 -20.01 8.46 -29.09
N SER A 94 -19.97 8.52 -27.76
CA SER A 94 -20.54 9.62 -26.99
C SER A 94 -19.45 10.44 -26.28
N SER A 95 -18.71 11.22 -27.06
CA SER A 95 -17.59 12.05 -26.60
C SER A 95 -17.95 13.12 -25.56
N LEU A 96 -19.23 13.52 -25.49
CA LEU A 96 -19.73 14.50 -24.54
C LEU A 96 -20.09 13.88 -23.18
N THR A 97 -20.20 12.55 -23.08
CA THR A 97 -20.58 11.90 -21.83
C THR A 97 -19.40 11.75 -20.89
N ARG A 98 -19.64 12.01 -19.60
CA ARG A 98 -18.61 11.90 -18.55
C ARG A 98 -19.01 10.84 -17.53
N GLY A 99 -18.08 9.93 -17.26
CA GLY A 99 -18.15 8.98 -16.15
C GLY A 99 -17.37 9.47 -14.93
N VAL A 100 -17.79 9.04 -13.74
CA VAL A 100 -17.06 9.26 -12.49
C VAL A 100 -16.96 7.93 -11.75
N LEU A 101 -15.74 7.43 -11.53
CA LEU A 101 -15.46 6.30 -10.64
C LEU A 101 -15.24 6.83 -9.23
N ARG A 102 -15.94 6.27 -8.24
CA ARG A 102 -15.77 6.55 -6.82
C ARG A 102 -15.35 5.28 -6.10
N LEU A 103 -14.16 5.32 -5.51
CA LEU A 103 -13.62 4.21 -4.74
C LEU A 103 -14.23 4.18 -3.33
N ALA A 104 -14.44 2.98 -2.81
CA ALA A 104 -14.94 2.76 -1.46
C ALA A 104 -13.83 3.05 -0.42
N PRO A 105 -14.08 3.89 0.61
CA PRO A 105 -13.04 4.29 1.56
C PRO A 105 -12.49 3.14 2.40
N HIS A 106 -13.30 2.11 2.64
CA HIS A 106 -12.96 0.98 3.52
C HIS A 106 -12.13 -0.09 2.81
N THR A 107 -12.10 -0.11 1.48
CA THR A 107 -11.39 -1.13 0.70
C THR A 107 -9.88 -0.87 0.65
N PHE A 108 -9.44 0.36 0.90
CA PHE A 108 -8.04 0.75 0.85
C PHE A 108 -7.56 1.24 2.21
N THR A 109 -6.56 0.58 2.80
CA THR A 109 -5.92 1.01 4.06
C THR A 109 -5.35 2.43 3.97
N ASN A 110 -4.89 2.83 2.77
CA ASN A 110 -4.46 4.19 2.48
C ASN A 110 -4.92 4.61 1.06
N PRO A 111 -6.05 5.31 0.94
CA PRO A 111 -6.66 5.62 -0.36
C PRO A 111 -5.79 6.54 -1.23
N HIS A 112 -4.95 7.38 -0.62
CA HIS A 112 -4.08 8.30 -1.36
C HIS A 112 -3.01 7.55 -2.15
N HIS A 113 -2.43 6.50 -1.57
CA HIS A 113 -1.41 5.68 -2.24
C HIS A 113 -1.97 4.82 -3.37
N ALA A 114 -3.23 4.37 -3.26
CA ALA A 114 -3.85 3.53 -4.28
C ALA A 114 -3.99 4.23 -5.64
N LEU A 115 -4.03 5.56 -5.65
CA LEU A 115 -4.19 6.39 -6.85
C LEU A 115 -2.92 7.18 -7.23
N GLN A 116 -1.82 7.00 -6.49
CA GLN A 116 -0.60 7.75 -6.73
C GLN A 116 -0.03 7.44 -8.12
N GLY A 117 0.17 8.47 -8.95
CA GLY A 117 0.71 8.33 -10.31
C GLY A 117 -0.32 8.03 -11.38
N LEU A 118 -1.60 7.85 -11.02
CA LEU A 118 -2.67 7.62 -12.00
C LEU A 118 -2.87 8.83 -12.93
N GLN A 119 -2.55 10.04 -12.45
CA GLN A 119 -2.68 11.28 -13.21
C GLN A 119 -1.71 11.39 -14.40
N ASP A 120 -0.67 10.56 -14.45
CA ASP A 120 0.34 10.59 -15.52
C ASP A 120 -0.12 9.80 -16.76
N PHE A 121 -1.28 9.12 -16.67
CA PHE A 121 -1.87 8.33 -17.75
C PHE A 121 -3.12 9.00 -18.31
N SER A 122 -3.28 8.91 -19.63
CA SER A 122 -4.47 9.40 -20.33
C SER A 122 -5.60 8.37 -20.38
N HIS A 123 -5.30 7.08 -20.19
CA HIS A 123 -6.24 5.98 -20.32
C HIS A 123 -6.02 4.96 -19.18
N VAL A 124 -7.12 4.33 -18.75
CA VAL A 124 -7.16 3.35 -17.65
C VAL A 124 -8.03 2.16 -18.04
N TRP A 125 -7.78 1.01 -17.42
CA TRP A 125 -8.58 -0.21 -17.55
C TRP A 125 -9.39 -0.46 -16.28
#